data_AF-A0A957VYL0-F1
#
_entry.id   AF-A0A957VYL0-F1
#
_cell.length_a   1.000
_cell.length_b   1.000
_cell.length_c   1.000
_cell.angle_alpha   90.00
_cell.angle_beta   90.00
_cell.angle_gamma   90.00
#
_symmetry.space_group_name_H-M   'P 1'
#
loop_
_entity.id
_entity.type
_entity.pdbx_description
1 polymer ?
#
loop_
_entity_poly.entity_id
_entity_poly.type
_entity_poly.pdbx_seq_one_letter_code
_entity_poly.pdbx_strand_id
1 'polypeptide(L)'
;ITYDMKITNEEVNVSGDQAVARGTYAATITPKDGSEPITIDGKYMTLLKRQPDGTWKIYRDIFNSNVPPAAPAADDVEAVTAAVNKVWDQYASSLNAGDVDRYMALWADDAMQLPPDSLPLVGKDTLRAGLESEVKEITYDMKITNEEVNASGDMAVARGTYAATITPKDGSEPITIDGKYMTLLKRQSDGSWKIFRDIYNSNVPPAADDQASLSPEPMIIDESAIIGIH
;
A
#
# COMPACT_ATOMS: atom_id res chain seq x y z
N ILE A 1 -27.73 18.29 17.76
CA ILE A 1 -27.18 17.15 18.49
C ILE A 1 -27.66 17.30 19.91
N THR A 2 -28.32 16.28 20.44
CA THR A 2 -28.62 16.19 21.87
C THR A 2 -27.64 15.20 22.48
N TYR A 3 -27.11 15.53 23.66
CA TYR A 3 -26.22 14.66 24.42
C TYR A 3 -26.96 14.20 25.67
N ASP A 4 -27.21 12.90 25.76
CA ASP A 4 -27.56 12.28 27.03
C ASP A 4 -26.29 11.61 27.57
N MET A 5 -25.73 12.12 28.66
CA MET A 5 -24.46 11.65 29.21
C MET A 5 -24.62 11.27 30.67
N LYS A 6 -24.23 10.03 30.97
CA LYS A 6 -24.17 9.47 32.32
C LYS A 6 -22.71 9.28 32.72
N ILE A 7 -22.30 9.97 33.77
CA ILE A 7 -20.98 9.83 34.38
C ILE A 7 -21.11 8.98 35.64
N THR A 8 -20.26 7.97 35.78
CA THR A 8 -20.15 7.15 36.99
C THR A 8 -18.77 7.34 37.59
N ASN A 9 -18.69 8.08 38.70
CA ASN A 9 -17.45 8.19 39.47
C ASN A 9 -17.17 6.86 40.18
N GLU A 10 -15.98 6.32 39.97
CA GLU A 10 -15.50 5.13 40.70
C GLU A 10 -14.63 5.56 41.88
N GLU A 11 -13.87 6.65 41.72
CA GLU A 11 -12.95 7.14 42.73
C GLU A 11 -12.81 8.66 42.62
N VAL A 12 -12.79 9.33 43.78
CA VAL A 12 -12.52 10.77 43.89
C VAL A 12 -11.54 10.98 45.05
N ASN A 13 -10.35 11.49 44.75
CA ASN A 13 -9.33 11.83 45.73
C ASN A 13 -9.16 13.34 45.81
N VAL A 14 -9.18 13.91 47.01
CA VAL A 14 -9.04 15.36 47.24
C VAL A 14 -7.76 15.62 48.02
N SER A 15 -6.98 16.61 47.57
CA SER A 15 -5.78 17.11 48.24
C SER A 15 -5.71 18.63 48.11
N GLY A 16 -5.97 19.34 49.21
CA GLY A 16 -6.06 20.80 49.23
C GLY A 16 -7.12 21.33 48.25
N ASP A 17 -6.71 22.24 47.36
CA ASP A 17 -7.56 22.81 46.31
C ASP A 17 -7.53 22.00 45.00
N GLN A 18 -7.07 20.75 45.03
CA GLN A 18 -7.06 19.84 43.90
C GLN A 18 -7.87 18.58 44.20
N ALA A 19 -8.53 18.05 43.18
CA ALA A 19 -9.14 16.73 43.23
C ALA A 19 -8.87 15.97 41.94
N VAL A 20 -8.78 14.66 42.02
CA VAL A 20 -8.74 13.75 40.86
C VAL A 20 -9.97 12.86 40.95
N ALA A 21 -10.78 12.86 39.90
CA ALA A 21 -11.90 11.94 39.74
C ALA A 21 -11.60 10.99 38.57
N ARG A 22 -11.89 9.70 38.73
CA ARG A 22 -11.86 8.74 37.63
C ARG A 22 -13.11 7.87 37.64
N GLY A 23 -13.45 7.33 36.47
CA GLY A 23 -14.54 6.39 36.35
C GLY A 23 -14.92 6.09 34.92
N THR A 24 -16.20 5.80 34.71
CA THR A 24 -16.77 5.47 33.40
C THR A 24 -17.78 6.51 32.96
N TYR A 25 -17.99 6.60 31.65
CA TYR A 25 -19.09 7.36 31.08
C TYR A 25 -19.84 6.52 30.06
N ALA A 26 -21.12 6.83 29.89
CA ALA A 26 -21.94 6.42 28.76
C ALA A 26 -22.63 7.65 28.20
N ALA A 27 -22.61 7.81 26.89
CA ALA A 27 -23.21 8.93 26.18
C ALA A 27 -24.01 8.44 24.98
N THR A 28 -25.22 8.96 24.81
CA THR A 28 -26.00 8.83 23.59
C THR A 28 -26.02 10.18 22.88
N ILE A 29 -25.49 10.19 21.66
CA ILE A 29 -25.43 11.35 20.78
C ILE A 29 -26.54 11.19 19.75
N THR A 30 -27.53 12.07 19.75
CA THR A 30 -28.60 12.08 18.75
C THR A 30 -28.34 13.18 17.74
N PRO A 31 -27.98 12.84 16.48
CA PRO A 31 -27.77 13.82 15.42
C PRO A 31 -29.03 14.61 15.07
N LYS A 32 -28.86 15.83 14.55
CA LYS A 32 -29.99 16.74 14.21
C LYS A 32 -30.62 16.44 12.86
N ASP A 33 -29.91 15.70 12.01
CA ASP A 33 -30.28 15.32 10.64
C ASP A 33 -31.18 14.08 10.59
N GLY A 34 -31.50 13.48 11.75
CA GLY A 34 -32.35 12.30 11.86
C GLY A 34 -31.61 10.97 11.66
N SER A 35 -30.28 10.97 11.56
CA SER A 35 -29.52 9.72 11.56
C SER A 35 -29.65 8.99 12.91
N GLU A 36 -29.31 7.70 12.92
CA GLU A 36 -29.42 6.88 14.13
C GLU A 36 -28.57 7.44 15.29
N PRO A 37 -29.07 7.37 16.55
CA PRO A 37 -28.30 7.76 17.72
C PRO A 37 -27.04 6.92 17.89
N ILE A 38 -25.91 7.58 18.15
CA ILE A 38 -24.62 6.93 18.41
C ILE A 38 -24.48 6.76 19.91
N THR A 39 -24.27 5.53 20.37
CA THR A 39 -23.97 5.24 21.78
C THR A 39 -22.49 5.03 21.96
N ILE A 40 -21.91 5.73 22.93
CA ILE A 40 -20.47 5.72 23.24
C ILE A 40 -20.32 5.47 24.73
N ASP A 41 -19.56 4.47 25.12
CA ASP A 41 -19.09 4.30 26.49
C ASP A 41 -17.56 4.40 26.55
N GLY A 42 -17.04 4.60 27.75
CA GLY A 42 -15.62 4.85 27.92
C GLY A 42 -15.17 5.02 29.36
N LYS A 43 -13.92 5.47 29.51
CA LYS A 43 -13.27 5.76 30.79
C LYS A 43 -12.78 7.20 30.79
N TYR A 44 -12.77 7.84 31.95
CA TYR A 44 -12.25 9.20 32.11
C TYR A 44 -11.39 9.35 33.35
N MET A 45 -10.54 10.38 33.33
CA MET A 45 -9.84 10.93 34.48
C MET A 45 -9.86 12.46 34.37
N THR A 46 -10.39 13.12 35.39
CA THR A 46 -10.54 14.57 35.46
C THR A 46 -9.79 15.12 36.68
N LEU A 47 -8.94 16.12 36.48
CA LEU A 47 -8.38 16.93 37.55
C LEU A 47 -9.29 18.13 37.77
N LEU A 48 -9.75 18.35 39.00
CA LEU A 48 -10.53 19.51 39.40
C LEU A 48 -9.69 20.44 40.26
N LYS A 49 -10.00 21.74 40.19
CA LYS A 49 -9.42 22.77 41.05
C LYS A 49 -10.51 23.55 41.79
N ARG A 50 -10.36 23.68 43.10
CA ARG A 50 -11.24 24.48 43.93
C ARG A 50 -11.01 25.97 43.64
N GLN A 51 -12.10 26.70 43.52
CA GLN A 51 -12.12 28.13 43.28
C GLN A 51 -12.21 28.89 44.62
N PRO A 52 -11.90 30.20 44.65
CA PRO A 52 -12.02 31.01 45.87
C PRO A 52 -13.43 31.06 46.46
N ASP A 53 -14.47 30.89 45.62
CA ASP A 53 -15.87 30.79 46.04
C ASP A 53 -16.25 29.40 46.58
N GLY A 54 -15.28 28.48 46.69
CA GLY A 54 -15.44 27.12 47.18
C GLY A 54 -15.92 26.12 46.13
N THR A 55 -16.30 26.56 44.92
CA THR A 55 -16.75 25.68 43.84
C THR A 55 -15.59 24.89 43.24
N TRP A 56 -15.86 23.69 42.71
CA TRP A 56 -14.87 22.90 41.98
C TRP A 56 -15.07 23.07 40.48
N LYS A 57 -13.99 23.32 39.73
CA LYS A 57 -14.02 23.40 38.27
C LYS A 57 -13.05 22.39 37.66
N ILE A 58 -13.39 21.88 36.49
CA ILE A 58 -12.49 21.04 35.70
C ILE A 58 -11.25 21.88 35.34
N TYR A 59 -10.08 21.38 35.70
CA TYR A 59 -8.78 21.96 35.38
C TYR A 59 -8.11 21.24 34.20
N ARG A 60 -8.20 19.90 34.17
CA ARG A 60 -7.78 19.04 33.07
C ARG A 60 -8.72 17.85 32.97
N ASP A 61 -8.89 17.34 31.76
CA ASP A 61 -9.73 16.18 31.50
C ASP A 61 -9.11 15.30 30.41
N ILE A 62 -9.21 13.99 30.59
CA ILE A 62 -8.85 12.98 29.60
C ILE A 62 -9.93 11.91 29.63
N PHE A 63 -10.47 11.56 28.48
CA PHE A 63 -11.43 10.47 28.33
C PHE A 63 -11.11 9.66 27.08
N ASN A 64 -11.37 8.36 27.15
CA ASN A 64 -11.19 7.40 26.06
C ASN A 64 -12.49 6.62 25.85
N SER A 65 -12.82 6.33 24.59
CA SER A 65 -13.96 5.49 24.23
C SER A 65 -13.58 4.01 24.17
N ASN A 66 -14.51 3.13 24.56
CA ASN A 66 -14.42 1.69 24.31
C ASN A 66 -14.98 1.29 22.93
N VAL A 67 -15.59 2.23 22.19
CA VAL A 67 -16.03 2.01 20.82
C VAL A 67 -14.78 1.85 19.95
N PRO A 68 -14.57 0.69 19.29
CA PRO A 68 -13.46 0.51 18.36
C PRO A 68 -13.50 1.61 17.30
N PRO A 69 -12.34 2.03 16.75
CA PRO A 69 -12.34 2.83 15.53
C PRO A 69 -13.22 2.14 14.50
N ALA A 70 -14.04 2.91 13.78
CA ALA A 70 -14.78 2.34 12.65
C ALA A 70 -13.79 1.59 11.75
N ALA A 71 -14.08 0.33 11.45
CA ALA A 71 -13.32 -0.37 10.42
C ALA A 71 -13.39 0.50 9.16
N PRO A 72 -12.26 0.68 8.43
CA PRO A 72 -12.33 1.35 7.14
C PRO A 72 -13.43 0.67 6.32
N ALA A 73 -14.23 1.48 5.61
CA ALA A 73 -15.26 0.94 4.73
C ALA A 73 -14.60 -0.10 3.81
N ALA A 74 -15.20 -1.28 3.70
CA ALA A 74 -14.71 -2.27 2.75
C ALA A 74 -14.68 -1.63 1.37
N ASP A 75 -13.53 -1.68 0.69
CA ASP A 75 -13.45 -1.18 -0.67
C ASP A 75 -14.43 -1.95 -1.54
N ASP A 76 -15.10 -1.23 -2.45
CA ASP A 76 -15.86 -1.86 -3.53
C ASP A 76 -14.86 -2.57 -4.46
N VAL A 77 -14.62 -3.86 -4.17
CA VAL A 77 -13.65 -4.69 -4.87
C VAL A 77 -13.94 -4.74 -6.37
N GLU A 78 -15.21 -4.67 -6.78
CA GLU A 78 -15.59 -4.66 -8.19
C GLU A 78 -15.15 -3.34 -8.86
N ALA A 79 -15.42 -2.20 -8.21
CA ALA A 79 -14.98 -0.90 -8.70
C ALA A 79 -13.45 -0.77 -8.74
N VAL A 80 -12.75 -1.29 -7.71
CA VAL A 80 -11.28 -1.30 -7.70
C VAL A 80 -10.73 -2.21 -8.80
N THR A 81 -11.31 -3.39 -8.99
CA THR A 81 -10.91 -4.32 -10.07
C THR A 81 -11.09 -3.68 -11.44
N ALA A 82 -12.22 -3.00 -11.68
CA ALA A 82 -12.46 -2.29 -12.93
C ALA A 82 -11.44 -1.16 -13.17
N ALA A 83 -11.08 -0.41 -12.13
CA ALA A 83 -10.08 0.64 -12.22
C ALA A 83 -8.68 0.08 -12.50
N VAL A 84 -8.30 -1.03 -11.84
CA VAL A 84 -7.03 -1.73 -12.08
C VAL A 84 -6.97 -2.31 -13.50
N ASN A 85 -8.05 -2.89 -14.01
CA ASN A 85 -8.11 -3.36 -15.40
C ASN A 85 -7.85 -2.22 -16.40
N LYS A 86 -8.40 -1.03 -16.14
CA LYS A 86 -8.13 0.15 -16.97
C LYS A 86 -6.65 0.56 -16.94
N VAL A 87 -5.97 0.42 -15.80
CA VAL A 87 -4.51 0.64 -15.72
C VAL A 87 -3.80 -0.32 -16.67
N TRP A 88 -4.18 -1.59 -16.72
CA TRP A 88 -3.55 -2.59 -17.60
C TRP A 88 -3.84 -2.38 -19.08
N ASP A 89 -5.07 -2.02 -19.44
CA ASP A 89 -5.42 -1.64 -20.81
C ASP A 89 -4.58 -0.44 -21.27
N GLN A 90 -4.41 0.55 -20.40
CA GLN A 90 -3.58 1.72 -20.68
C GLN A 90 -2.09 1.37 -20.73
N TYR A 91 -1.61 0.48 -19.88
CA TYR A 91 -0.22 0.03 -19.86
C TYR A 91 0.15 -0.63 -21.19
N ALA A 92 -0.59 -1.67 -21.59
CA ALA A 92 -0.35 -2.40 -22.82
C ALA A 92 -0.47 -1.49 -24.05
N SER A 93 -1.53 -0.67 -24.12
CA SER A 93 -1.71 0.23 -25.27
C SER A 93 -0.67 1.35 -25.33
N SER A 94 -0.09 1.79 -24.21
CA SER A 94 0.99 2.79 -24.20
C SER A 94 2.29 2.18 -24.73
N LEU A 95 2.65 0.97 -24.29
CA LEU A 95 3.83 0.27 -24.81
C LEU A 95 3.70 -0.06 -26.30
N ASN A 96 2.54 -0.57 -26.73
CA ASN A 96 2.29 -0.89 -28.13
C ASN A 96 2.34 0.35 -29.04
N ALA A 97 2.01 1.53 -28.51
CA ALA A 97 2.09 2.80 -29.22
C ALA A 97 3.46 3.49 -29.10
N GLY A 98 4.35 3.02 -28.22
CA GLY A 98 5.58 3.74 -27.84
C GLY A 98 5.31 5.09 -27.15
N ASP A 99 4.15 5.25 -26.50
CA ASP A 99 3.72 6.49 -25.85
C ASP A 99 4.24 6.56 -24.42
N VAL A 100 5.43 7.15 -24.28
CA VAL A 100 6.14 7.30 -23.00
C VAL A 100 5.33 8.13 -22.00
N ASP A 101 4.72 9.23 -22.45
CA ASP A 101 4.01 10.13 -21.54
C ASP A 101 2.78 9.47 -20.94
N ARG A 102 2.02 8.75 -21.78
CA ARG A 102 0.86 7.99 -21.32
C ARG A 102 1.27 6.82 -20.41
N TYR A 103 2.36 6.14 -20.72
CA TYR A 103 2.89 5.09 -19.84
C TYR A 103 3.27 5.66 -18.47
N MET A 104 4.05 6.74 -18.44
CA MET A 104 4.53 7.36 -17.20
C MET A 104 3.40 7.96 -16.35
N ALA A 105 2.25 8.31 -16.95
CA ALA A 105 1.06 8.75 -16.22
C ALA A 105 0.47 7.66 -15.31
N LEU A 106 0.72 6.38 -15.58
CA LEU A 106 0.23 5.24 -14.79
C LEU A 106 1.01 5.02 -13.50
N TRP A 107 2.21 5.58 -13.38
CA TRP A 107 3.10 5.34 -12.26
C TRP A 107 2.92 6.38 -11.16
N ALA A 108 3.06 5.96 -9.90
CA ALA A 108 3.25 6.86 -8.77
C ALA A 108 4.62 7.55 -8.86
N ASP A 109 4.79 8.71 -8.22
CA ASP A 109 6.04 9.48 -8.34
C ASP A 109 7.23 8.76 -7.71
N ASP A 110 6.99 8.04 -6.61
CA ASP A 110 7.94 7.20 -5.88
C ASP A 110 7.84 5.71 -6.23
N ALA A 111 7.38 5.41 -7.46
CA ALA A 111 7.23 4.04 -7.90
C ALA A 111 8.56 3.33 -8.14
N MET A 112 8.52 2.00 -8.13
CA MET A 112 9.68 1.15 -8.42
C MET A 112 9.26 -0.04 -9.27
N GLN A 113 10.04 -0.34 -10.30
CA GLN A 113 9.91 -1.55 -11.10
C GLN A 113 11.11 -2.46 -10.84
N LEU A 114 10.86 -3.76 -10.81
CA LEU A 114 11.85 -4.82 -10.63
C LEU A 114 11.84 -5.71 -11.88
N PRO A 115 12.54 -5.32 -12.95
CA PRO A 115 12.66 -6.13 -14.15
C PRO A 115 13.50 -7.38 -13.87
N PRO A 116 13.34 -8.46 -14.64
CA PRO A 116 14.28 -9.58 -14.61
C PRO A 116 15.70 -9.11 -14.97
N ASP A 117 16.70 -9.82 -14.43
CA ASP A 117 18.12 -9.72 -14.81
C ASP A 117 18.74 -8.31 -14.73
N SER A 118 18.17 -7.42 -13.92
CA SER A 118 18.61 -6.04 -13.78
C SER A 118 18.43 -5.51 -12.36
N LEU A 119 19.04 -4.36 -12.07
CA LEU A 119 18.81 -3.64 -10.83
C LEU A 119 17.41 -2.99 -10.84
N PRO A 120 16.81 -2.75 -9.66
CA PRO A 120 15.53 -2.05 -9.58
C PRO A 120 15.57 -0.66 -10.23
N LEU A 121 14.53 -0.35 -11.01
CA LEU A 121 14.31 0.99 -11.56
C LEU A 121 13.51 1.80 -10.55
N VAL A 122 14.15 2.78 -9.91
CA VAL A 122 13.56 3.56 -8.81
C VAL A 122 13.21 4.97 -9.26
N GLY A 123 11.95 5.35 -9.06
CA GLY A 123 11.42 6.67 -9.38
C GLY A 123 11.07 6.85 -10.86
N LYS A 124 10.19 7.81 -11.14
CA LYS A 124 9.69 8.08 -12.50
C LYS A 124 10.77 8.46 -13.50
N ASP A 125 11.78 9.22 -13.11
CA ASP A 125 12.82 9.68 -14.03
C ASP A 125 13.63 8.49 -14.58
N THR A 126 13.98 7.54 -13.71
CA THR A 126 14.68 6.31 -14.09
C THR A 126 13.82 5.44 -15.01
N LEU A 127 12.54 5.26 -14.67
CA LEU A 127 11.58 4.49 -15.47
C LEU A 127 11.38 5.12 -16.85
N ARG A 128 11.21 6.45 -16.91
CA ARG A 128 11.06 7.20 -18.16
C ARG A 128 12.28 7.04 -19.04
N ALA A 129 13.48 7.24 -18.50
CA ALA A 129 14.72 7.12 -19.26
C ALA A 129 14.91 5.71 -19.84
N GLY A 130 14.57 4.68 -19.06
CA GLY A 130 14.56 3.28 -19.52
C GLY A 130 13.62 3.10 -20.71
N LEU A 131 12.35 3.49 -20.55
CA LEU A 131 11.35 3.33 -21.61
C LEU A 131 11.68 4.15 -22.86
N GLU A 132 12.15 5.40 -22.71
CA GLU A 132 12.58 6.24 -23.85
C GLU A 132 13.73 5.62 -24.64
N SER A 133 14.60 4.85 -23.98
CA SER A 133 15.64 4.08 -24.66
C SER A 133 15.04 2.87 -25.38
N GLU A 134 14.18 2.10 -24.71
CA GLU A 134 13.56 0.89 -25.27
C GLU A 134 12.73 1.21 -26.52
N VAL A 135 11.82 2.19 -26.45
CA VAL A 135 10.92 2.49 -27.58
C VAL A 135 11.64 3.04 -28.81
N LYS A 136 12.92 3.39 -28.72
CA LYS A 136 13.75 3.72 -29.90
C LYS A 136 14.19 2.46 -30.63
N GLU A 137 14.56 1.43 -29.89
CA GLU A 137 15.17 0.20 -30.41
C GLU A 137 14.15 -0.89 -30.73
N ILE A 138 13.02 -0.94 -30.02
CA ILE A 138 12.04 -2.01 -30.13
C ILE A 138 10.59 -1.49 -30.23
N THR A 139 9.69 -2.34 -30.72
CA THR A 139 8.23 -2.16 -30.63
C THR A 139 7.60 -3.36 -29.94
N TYR A 140 6.46 -3.13 -29.27
CA TYR A 140 5.72 -4.17 -28.55
C TYR A 140 4.39 -4.50 -29.24
N ASP A 141 4.01 -5.76 -29.20
CA ASP A 141 2.61 -6.22 -29.21
C ASP A 141 2.35 -6.97 -27.91
N MET A 142 1.90 -6.23 -26.89
CA MET A 142 1.66 -6.70 -25.53
C MET A 142 0.17 -6.86 -25.23
N LYS A 143 -0.15 -7.91 -24.47
CA LYS A 143 -1.44 -8.14 -23.81
C LYS A 143 -1.22 -8.53 -22.36
N ILE A 144 -2.05 -7.99 -21.47
CA ILE A 144 -2.02 -8.27 -20.03
C ILE A 144 -3.38 -8.82 -19.63
N THR A 145 -3.38 -9.92 -18.88
CA THR A 145 -4.57 -10.54 -18.30
C THR A 145 -4.49 -10.41 -16.80
N ASN A 146 -5.38 -9.61 -16.22
CA ASN A 146 -5.51 -9.48 -14.77
C ASN A 146 -6.37 -10.61 -14.21
N GLU A 147 -5.85 -11.36 -13.25
CA GLU A 147 -6.51 -12.56 -12.71
C GLU A 147 -7.13 -12.32 -11.34
N GLU A 148 -6.49 -11.48 -10.52
CA GLU A 148 -6.88 -11.27 -9.14
C GLU A 148 -6.51 -9.86 -8.68
N VAL A 149 -7.42 -9.23 -7.93
CA VAL A 149 -7.21 -7.95 -7.27
C VAL A 149 -7.68 -8.05 -5.82
N ASN A 150 -6.79 -7.73 -4.89
CA ASN A 150 -7.10 -7.59 -3.46
C ASN A 150 -6.83 -6.16 -3.02
N ALA A 151 -7.82 -5.49 -2.44
CA ALA A 151 -7.72 -4.09 -2.03
C ALA A 151 -7.84 -3.92 -0.51
N SER A 152 -7.13 -2.93 0.03
CA SER A 152 -7.25 -2.50 1.41
C SER A 152 -6.90 -1.01 1.51
N GLY A 153 -7.94 -0.18 1.65
CA GLY A 153 -7.84 1.26 1.69
C GLY A 153 -7.25 1.81 0.40
N ASP A 154 -6.13 2.52 0.53
CA ASP A 154 -5.44 3.16 -0.61
C ASP A 154 -4.45 2.22 -1.31
N MET A 155 -4.42 0.93 -0.98
CA MET A 155 -3.51 -0.04 -1.57
C MET A 155 -4.29 -1.16 -2.25
N ALA A 156 -3.80 -1.64 -3.39
CA ALA A 156 -4.32 -2.83 -4.04
C ALA A 156 -3.17 -3.68 -4.58
N VAL A 157 -3.28 -4.99 -4.45
CA VAL A 157 -2.38 -5.95 -5.08
C VAL A 157 -3.12 -6.57 -6.26
N ALA A 158 -2.51 -6.52 -7.43
CA ALA A 158 -2.96 -7.19 -8.63
C ALA A 158 -1.95 -8.26 -9.04
N ARG A 159 -2.42 -9.42 -9.47
CA ARG A 159 -1.58 -10.43 -10.13
C ARG A 159 -2.24 -10.94 -11.38
N GLY A 160 -1.41 -11.42 -12.30
CA GLY A 160 -1.89 -11.99 -13.53
C GLY A 160 -0.76 -12.41 -14.45
N THR A 161 -1.10 -12.51 -15.74
CA THR A 161 -0.20 -12.95 -16.79
C THR A 161 -0.06 -11.90 -17.87
N TYR A 162 1.02 -11.98 -18.64
CA TYR A 162 1.22 -11.16 -19.82
C TYR A 162 1.78 -12.02 -20.96
N ALA A 163 1.53 -11.58 -22.18
CA ALA A 163 2.18 -12.07 -23.38
C ALA A 163 2.61 -10.86 -24.21
N ALA A 164 3.81 -10.92 -24.78
CA ALA A 164 4.31 -9.87 -25.64
C ALA A 164 5.14 -10.44 -26.79
N THR A 165 5.00 -9.84 -27.97
CA THR A 165 6.00 -9.94 -29.04
C THR A 165 6.80 -8.65 -29.06
N ILE A 166 8.12 -8.77 -28.92
CA ILE A 166 9.08 -7.68 -28.97
C ILE A 166 9.76 -7.75 -30.33
N THR A 167 9.65 -6.68 -31.12
CA THR A 167 10.25 -6.59 -32.45
C THR A 167 11.37 -5.56 -32.45
N PRO A 168 12.64 -5.99 -32.62
CA PRO A 168 13.76 -5.10 -32.86
C PRO A 168 13.59 -4.28 -34.15
N LYS A 169 13.90 -2.99 -34.09
CA LYS A 169 13.83 -2.09 -35.26
C LYS A 169 15.07 -2.16 -36.15
N ASP A 170 16.13 -2.82 -35.70
CA ASP A 170 17.33 -3.09 -36.48
C ASP A 170 17.13 -4.21 -37.52
N GLY A 171 15.96 -4.88 -37.51
CA GLY A 171 15.60 -5.97 -38.41
C GLY A 171 15.92 -7.36 -37.87
N SER A 172 16.40 -7.48 -36.64
CA SER A 172 16.56 -8.76 -35.95
C SER A 172 15.23 -9.47 -35.73
N GLU A 173 15.26 -10.80 -35.56
CA GLU A 173 14.05 -11.62 -35.43
C GLU A 173 13.23 -11.22 -34.18
N PRO A 174 11.89 -11.12 -34.27
CA PRO A 174 11.05 -10.87 -33.11
C PRO A 174 11.15 -11.94 -32.03
N ILE A 175 11.09 -11.52 -30.78
CA ILE A 175 11.09 -12.39 -29.60
C ILE A 175 9.69 -12.43 -29.02
N THR A 176 9.13 -13.62 -28.81
CA THR A 176 7.85 -13.78 -28.12
C THR A 176 8.10 -14.26 -26.70
N ILE A 177 7.49 -13.58 -25.74
CA ILE A 177 7.56 -13.89 -24.31
C ILE A 177 6.15 -14.02 -23.74
N ASP A 178 5.99 -14.96 -22.82
CA ASP A 178 4.89 -14.97 -21.87
C ASP A 178 5.45 -14.97 -20.44
N GLY A 179 4.65 -14.53 -19.50
CA GLY A 179 5.09 -14.35 -18.12
C GLY A 179 3.97 -14.03 -17.17
N LYS A 180 4.38 -13.66 -15.96
CA LYS A 180 3.51 -13.40 -14.81
C LYS A 180 4.01 -12.19 -14.04
N TYR A 181 3.07 -11.49 -13.41
CA TYR A 181 3.36 -10.28 -12.65
C TYR A 181 2.66 -10.28 -11.28
N MET A 182 3.20 -9.46 -10.39
CA MET A 182 2.57 -9.03 -9.15
C MET A 182 2.83 -7.53 -9.02
N THR A 183 1.77 -6.74 -8.89
CA THR A 183 1.87 -5.29 -8.85
C THR A 183 1.11 -4.75 -7.65
N LEU A 184 1.77 -3.90 -6.88
CA LEU A 184 1.15 -3.08 -5.86
C LEU A 184 0.75 -1.73 -6.48
N LEU A 185 -0.54 -1.41 -6.43
CA LEU A 185 -1.09 -0.13 -6.82
C LEU A 185 -1.43 0.71 -5.60
N LYS A 186 -1.32 2.03 -5.75
CA LYS A 186 -1.64 3.02 -4.73
C LYS A 186 -2.68 4.00 -5.27
N ARG A 187 -3.77 4.17 -4.52
CA ARG A 187 -4.78 5.19 -4.77
C ARG A 187 -4.19 6.56 -4.41
N GLN A 188 -4.32 7.50 -5.32
CA GLN A 188 -3.88 8.87 -5.14
C GLN A 188 -5.00 9.70 -4.50
N SER A 189 -4.68 10.91 -4.06
CA SER A 189 -5.65 11.84 -3.46
C SER A 189 -6.77 12.27 -4.43
N ASP A 190 -6.52 12.19 -5.75
CA ASP A 190 -7.52 12.42 -6.80
C ASP A 190 -8.40 11.20 -7.10
N GLY A 191 -8.19 10.08 -6.38
CA GLY A 191 -8.91 8.83 -6.56
C GLY A 191 -8.36 7.93 -7.67
N SER A 192 -7.35 8.37 -8.44
CA SER A 192 -6.71 7.53 -9.46
C SER A 192 -5.88 6.42 -8.83
N TRP A 193 -5.86 5.25 -9.46
CA TRP A 193 -4.96 4.16 -9.10
C TRP A 193 -3.69 4.24 -9.94
N LYS A 194 -2.54 4.17 -9.29
CA LYS A 194 -1.23 4.22 -9.95
C LYS A 194 -0.34 3.07 -9.50
N ILE A 195 0.50 2.60 -10.41
CA ILE A 195 1.51 1.56 -10.16
C ILE A 195 2.52 2.11 -9.15
N PHE A 196 2.69 1.41 -8.03
CA PHE A 196 3.60 1.79 -6.96
C PHE A 196 4.79 0.83 -6.88
N ARG A 197 4.55 -0.47 -6.92
CA ARG A 197 5.61 -1.49 -7.05
C ARG A 197 5.21 -2.47 -8.14
N ASP A 198 6.12 -2.75 -9.04
CA ASP A 198 5.88 -3.68 -10.13
C ASP A 198 7.00 -4.71 -10.21
N ILE A 199 6.65 -5.99 -10.19
CA ILE A 199 7.59 -7.10 -10.40
C ILE A 199 6.97 -8.10 -11.36
N TYR A 200 7.79 -8.56 -12.31
CA TYR A 200 7.37 -9.51 -13.32
C TYR A 200 8.54 -10.41 -13.72
N ASN A 201 8.23 -11.54 -14.35
CA ASN A 201 9.22 -12.44 -14.92
C ASN A 201 8.62 -13.25 -16.08
N SER A 202 9.50 -13.77 -16.94
CA SER A 202 9.11 -14.64 -18.05
C SER A 202 8.97 -16.10 -17.63
N ASN A 203 8.12 -16.84 -18.33
CA ASN A 203 8.06 -18.30 -18.29
C ASN A 203 9.01 -18.94 -19.32
N VAL A 204 9.57 -18.16 -20.24
CA VAL A 204 10.57 -18.62 -21.21
C VAL A 204 11.92 -18.74 -20.50
N PRO A 205 12.57 -19.92 -20.50
CA PRO A 205 13.90 -20.07 -19.90
C PRO A 205 14.93 -19.15 -20.57
N PRO A 206 15.93 -18.64 -19.82
CA PRO A 206 17.08 -17.97 -20.42
C PRO A 206 17.77 -18.88 -21.45
N ALA A 207 18.40 -18.30 -22.47
CA ALA A 207 19.23 -19.07 -23.39
C ALA A 207 20.33 -19.82 -22.60
N ALA A 208 20.68 -21.03 -23.03
CA ALA A 208 21.55 -21.93 -22.28
C ALA A 208 22.95 -21.35 -21.97
N ASP A 209 23.40 -20.35 -22.73
CA ASP A 209 24.69 -19.69 -22.52
C ASP A 209 24.69 -18.71 -21.31
N ASP A 210 23.52 -18.23 -20.86
CA ASP A 210 23.40 -17.36 -19.66
C ASP A 210 23.36 -18.16 -18.35
N GLN A 211 23.07 -19.47 -18.40
CA GLN A 211 23.01 -20.35 -17.22
C GLN A 211 24.40 -20.72 -16.69
N ALA A 212 25.44 -20.61 -17.51
CA ALA A 212 26.80 -20.99 -17.14
C ALA A 212 27.44 -20.03 -16.11
N SER A 213 26.93 -18.81 -15.94
CA SER A 213 27.47 -17.84 -14.97
C SER A 213 26.82 -17.91 -13.58
N LEU A 214 25.76 -18.71 -13.41
CA LEU A 214 24.98 -18.77 -12.16
C LEU A 214 25.10 -20.12 -11.42
N SER A 215 25.94 -21.04 -11.90
CA SER A 215 26.31 -22.21 -11.11
C SER A 215 27.24 -21.73 -9.98
N PRO A 216 26.84 -21.80 -8.69
CA PRO A 216 27.81 -21.59 -7.62
C PRO A 216 28.88 -22.67 -7.78
N GLU A 217 30.14 -22.27 -7.92
CA GLU A 217 31.24 -23.23 -7.82
C GLU A 217 31.06 -24.02 -6.52
N PRO A 218 31.20 -25.36 -6.54
CA PRO A 218 31.09 -26.13 -5.32
C PRO A 218 32.09 -25.58 -4.30
N MET A 219 31.58 -25.10 -3.18
CA MET A 219 32.39 -24.67 -2.04
C MET A 219 33.26 -25.86 -1.61
N ILE A 220 34.52 -25.87 -2.01
CA ILE A 220 35.50 -26.82 -1.49
C ILE A 220 35.72 -26.42 -0.02
N ILE A 221 35.09 -27.17 0.88
CA ILE A 221 35.43 -27.10 2.30
C ILE A 221 36.80 -27.77 2.44
N ASP A 222 37.83 -26.96 2.67
CA ASP A 222 39.14 -27.46 3.07
C ASP A 222 39.05 -28.00 4.51
N GLU A 223 38.92 -29.32 4.65
CA GLU A 223 38.90 -30.01 5.95
C GLU A 223 40.29 -30.03 6.64
N SER A 224 41.33 -29.40 6.11
CA SER A 224 42.65 -29.38 6.77
C SER A 224 42.79 -28.38 7.93
N ALA A 225 41.76 -27.62 8.27
CA ALA A 225 41.80 -26.63 9.36
C ALA A 225 41.20 -27.09 10.71
N ILE A 226 40.91 -28.39 10.90
CA ILE A 226 40.54 -28.95 12.20
C ILE A 226 41.54 -30.05 12.57
N ILE A 227 42.59 -29.68 13.31
CA ILE A 227 43.16 -30.40 14.48
C ILE A 227 44.27 -29.50 15.03
N GLY A 228 44.07 -29.00 16.24
CA GLY A 228 45.08 -28.18 16.90
C GLY A 228 44.73 -27.70 18.30
N ILE A 229 44.09 -28.51 19.16
CA ILE A 229 44.13 -28.33 20.62
C ILE A 229 43.99 -29.70 21.32
N HIS A 230 45.11 -30.27 21.77
CA HIS A 230 45.44 -30.67 23.16
C HIS A 230 46.91 -31.11 23.21
#